data_AF-A0A024U8Q4-F1
#
_entry.id   AF-A0A024U8Q4-F1
#
_cell.length_a   1.000
_cell.length_b   1.000
_cell.length_c   1.000
_cell.angle_alpha   90.00
_cell.angle_beta   90.00
_cell.angle_gamma   90.00
#
_symmetry.space_group_name_H-M   'P 1'
#
loop_
_entity.id
_entity.type
_entity.pdbx_description
1 polymer ?
#
loop_
_entity_poly.entity_id
_entity_poly.type
_entity_poly.pdbx_seq_one_letter_code
_entity_poly.pdbx_strand_id
1 'polypeptide(L)'
;MRRTTLGPISSSQLNAQQSTNNPSRLPVLKPIHPPAPNRQSLNSGGMHHRASILNRSSLSRNSLSTRMSMNGTSRNSQNGSSRRSSTFGGRGSRATDPRPIGDRNFNATCIRLLIEFLTDRHYDHPINHQLLYKPMKKDFVNIMQFLFRELDPNFEVSAKIEEDFANCFRTLKYPFPISKMALAAVGSPHAWPPLLAAISWLVELLSYDAIVQEEGLNNPDHGHRQSEDMFEYMAVAYKLYLSGNDDEYDEITRRMEDAMERKNIQIQQEVDEVEQENEALRRQIQELQSGQSLVSLNARKRDCQGDVEKLQTIVNTHEASKAKAHEAIRVFEQRLAKRQMVFQMQHATMAELQRRIDTQELSSDDLERITAERARLQEQLNNTEKRYKNIQSSHWQRETEISQHMDRIEDLVNVYMTFCRRLKLDERKDANGVEYAIQIDAHSGGAKAAAALTQHLKKTIVPSLQAFQRQRTDRLIRILDKGGEAKVRISQATSNMNQAVEAARQIDLQERKLDESIRLERGAMNAAIDQKSGEIVELELELERLKAQDAASGMGKADKLLRDTKIEHDEMTNQYKQEIESRLRFIQHAIALCVAFKEHMAKQMADTEEYVKSQRDLLN
;
A
#
# COMPACT_ATOMS: atom_id res chain seq x y z
N MET A 1 -49.60 -35.78 16.95
CA MET A 1 -48.69 -36.30 18.01
C MET A 1 -47.44 -35.42 18.09
N ARG A 2 -46.57 -35.67 19.09
CA ARG A 2 -45.17 -35.20 19.33
C ARG A 2 -44.45 -34.55 18.12
N ARG A 3 -43.82 -33.37 18.27
CA ARG A 3 -42.37 -33.14 18.62
C ARG A 3 -41.40 -33.85 17.64
N THR A 4 -40.30 -33.26 17.14
CA THR A 4 -39.49 -32.12 17.62
C THR A 4 -38.57 -31.52 16.52
N THR A 5 -38.09 -30.29 16.77
CA THR A 5 -36.77 -29.67 16.46
C THR A 5 -35.63 -30.57 15.91
N LEU A 6 -34.61 -30.09 15.14
CA LEU A 6 -33.74 -28.90 15.31
C LEU A 6 -33.13 -28.45 13.95
N GLY A 7 -32.45 -27.30 13.93
CA GLY A 7 -31.32 -27.03 13.01
C GLY A 7 -30.04 -26.74 13.80
N PRO A 8 -28.90 -26.44 13.13
CA PRO A 8 -27.84 -25.65 13.75
C PRO A 8 -27.45 -24.40 12.93
N ILE A 9 -26.73 -23.50 13.59
CA ILE A 9 -26.19 -22.22 13.09
C ILE A 9 -24.68 -22.18 13.45
N SER A 10 -23.93 -21.21 12.91
CA SER A 10 -22.60 -20.77 13.35
C SER A 10 -21.38 -21.64 12.98
N SER A 11 -20.15 -21.12 12.88
CA SER A 11 -19.65 -19.73 12.62
C SER A 11 -18.11 -19.73 12.63
N SER A 12 -17.48 -18.67 12.09
CA SER A 12 -16.11 -18.22 12.45
C SER A 12 -14.95 -19.13 11.91
N GLN A 13 -13.67 -18.74 11.83
CA GLN A 13 -12.96 -17.50 12.21
C GLN A 13 -11.57 -17.37 11.52
N LEU A 14 -10.91 -16.20 11.65
CA LEU A 14 -9.44 -15.91 11.47
C LEU A 14 -8.91 -15.92 10.00
N ASN A 15 -8.14 -14.93 9.50
CA ASN A 15 -6.86 -14.26 9.91
C ASN A 15 -5.59 -15.10 9.64
N ALA A 16 -4.40 -14.54 9.34
CA ALA A 16 -3.92 -13.23 8.81
C ALA A 16 -2.37 -13.30 8.63
N GLN A 17 -1.71 -12.21 8.17
CA GLN A 17 -0.24 -12.03 8.04
C GLN A 17 0.45 -12.86 6.93
N GLN A 18 1.62 -12.52 6.34
CA GLN A 18 2.50 -11.33 6.22
C GLN A 18 3.30 -11.53 4.89
N SER A 19 4.13 -10.64 4.30
CA SER A 19 4.94 -9.51 4.78
C SER A 19 5.22 -8.49 3.64
N THR A 20 6.01 -7.44 3.90
CA THR A 20 6.37 -6.35 2.96
C THR A 20 7.86 -6.31 2.62
N ASN A 21 8.27 -5.63 1.53
CA ASN A 21 9.17 -4.45 1.57
C ASN A 21 9.54 -3.88 0.18
N ASN A 22 9.84 -2.57 0.16
CA ASN A 22 10.42 -1.73 -0.92
C ASN A 22 11.83 -1.24 -0.42
N PRO A 23 12.61 -0.23 -0.94
CA PRO A 23 12.28 0.89 -1.85
C PRO A 23 13.38 1.41 -2.86
N SER A 24 13.06 2.51 -3.58
CA SER A 24 13.95 3.63 -4.02
C SER A 24 14.93 3.52 -5.24
N ARG A 25 15.41 4.59 -5.94
CA ARG A 25 14.92 6.00 -6.24
C ARG A 25 15.88 6.87 -7.13
N LEU A 26 15.57 7.14 -8.43
CA LEU A 26 15.90 8.35 -9.29
C LEU A 26 17.38 8.86 -9.39
N PRO A 27 17.80 10.00 -10.06
CA PRO A 27 17.14 11.03 -10.95
C PRO A 27 17.93 11.47 -12.26
N VAL A 28 17.55 12.61 -12.90
CA VAL A 28 18.25 13.43 -13.99
C VAL A 28 18.05 12.96 -15.46
N LEU A 29 17.91 13.74 -16.59
CA LEU A 29 17.70 15.17 -17.03
C LEU A 29 18.78 15.71 -18.05
N LYS A 30 18.54 16.48 -19.15
CA LYS A 30 17.28 16.98 -19.82
C LYS A 30 17.30 17.17 -21.41
N PRO A 31 17.68 18.30 -22.12
CA PRO A 31 17.11 18.63 -23.49
C PRO A 31 18.04 19.19 -24.63
N ILE A 32 17.53 19.36 -25.89
CA ILE A 32 17.57 20.58 -26.77
C ILE A 32 16.81 20.38 -28.13
N HIS A 33 16.49 21.48 -28.85
CA HIS A 33 15.54 21.67 -30.01
C HIS A 33 16.25 22.42 -31.20
N PRO A 34 15.65 23.01 -32.29
CA PRO A 34 14.28 23.04 -32.89
C PRO A 34 14.24 22.75 -34.46
N PRO A 35 13.57 23.51 -35.38
CA PRO A 35 12.16 23.38 -35.86
C PRO A 35 11.90 23.12 -37.40
N ALA A 36 10.62 23.13 -37.83
CA ALA A 36 10.08 22.86 -39.21
C ALA A 36 9.82 24.14 -40.08
N PRO A 37 9.25 24.11 -41.34
CA PRO A 37 7.77 24.02 -41.56
C PRO A 37 7.17 23.59 -42.97
N ASN A 38 5.89 23.13 -42.96
CA ASN A 38 4.73 23.45 -43.87
C ASN A 38 4.73 23.36 -45.44
N ARG A 39 3.91 22.47 -46.07
CA ARG A 39 2.85 22.78 -47.12
C ARG A 39 2.15 21.58 -47.83
N GLN A 40 0.81 21.69 -47.99
CA GLN A 40 -0.13 21.24 -49.07
C GLN A 40 0.15 20.04 -50.04
N SER A 41 -0.78 19.06 -50.14
CA SER A 41 -1.75 18.86 -51.27
C SER A 41 -2.20 17.39 -51.59
N LEU A 42 -3.36 17.27 -52.28
CA LEU A 42 -3.88 16.16 -53.11
C LEU A 42 -4.51 14.87 -52.49
N ASN A 43 -5.32 14.20 -53.34
CA ASN A 43 -6.40 13.23 -53.02
C ASN A 43 -5.96 11.75 -53.01
N SER A 44 -6.69 10.88 -52.29
CA SER A 44 -7.57 9.81 -52.87
C SER A 44 -7.73 8.57 -51.95
N GLY A 45 -8.93 7.97 -51.90
CA GLY A 45 -9.28 6.77 -51.10
C GLY A 45 -9.37 7.02 -49.59
N GLY A 46 -10.29 6.47 -48.80
CA GLY A 46 -11.18 5.31 -48.97
C GLY A 46 -10.63 4.11 -48.20
N MET A 47 -11.33 3.47 -47.24
CA MET A 47 -12.72 3.64 -46.76
C MET A 47 -12.91 2.86 -45.44
N HIS A 48 -13.32 3.48 -44.31
CA HIS A 48 -13.77 2.74 -43.10
C HIS A 48 -14.71 3.53 -42.15
N HIS A 49 -15.81 2.86 -41.76
CA HIS A 49 -16.58 2.94 -40.51
C HIS A 49 -17.35 4.19 -39.99
N ARG A 50 -18.65 3.90 -39.76
CA ARG A 50 -19.51 4.20 -38.57
C ARG A 50 -20.43 5.44 -38.57
N ALA A 51 -21.51 5.24 -37.80
CA ALA A 51 -22.68 6.10 -37.54
C ALA A 51 -23.58 6.43 -38.75
N SER A 52 -24.90 6.62 -38.67
CA SER A 52 -26.03 5.94 -37.97
C SER A 52 -27.19 6.94 -37.84
N ILE A 53 -28.44 6.46 -37.88
CA ILE A 53 -29.70 7.20 -37.62
C ILE A 53 -30.25 8.03 -38.80
N LEU A 54 -31.05 7.33 -39.60
CA LEU A 54 -32.26 7.78 -40.32
C LEU A 54 -33.34 6.71 -40.00
N ASN A 55 -34.65 6.87 -40.17
CA ASN A 55 -35.48 7.99 -40.62
C ASN A 55 -36.87 7.88 -39.94
N ARG A 56 -37.60 8.99 -39.71
CA ARG A 56 -39.07 8.97 -39.50
C ARG A 56 -39.70 10.29 -39.94
N SER A 57 -40.08 10.37 -41.21
CA SER A 57 -41.05 11.34 -41.72
C SER A 57 -42.46 10.73 -41.69
N SER A 58 -43.45 11.49 -41.23
CA SER A 58 -44.87 11.18 -41.34
C SER A 58 -45.55 12.14 -42.32
N LEU A 59 -46.65 11.67 -42.94
CA LEU A 59 -47.21 12.28 -44.15
C LEU A 59 -48.08 13.52 -43.90
N SER A 60 -48.15 14.36 -44.93
CA SER A 60 -48.99 15.56 -45.04
C SER A 60 -50.49 15.24 -44.96
N ARG A 61 -51.27 16.18 -44.40
CA ARG A 61 -52.63 16.50 -44.84
C ARG A 61 -52.87 18.01 -44.77
N ASN A 62 -53.46 18.56 -45.83
CA ASN A 62 -53.88 19.97 -45.89
C ASN A 62 -55.21 20.19 -45.15
N SER A 63 -55.34 21.33 -44.47
CA SER A 63 -56.65 21.97 -44.25
C SER A 63 -56.51 23.48 -44.05
N LEU A 64 -57.02 24.22 -45.04
CA LEU A 64 -57.44 25.63 -45.05
C LEU A 64 -57.32 26.40 -43.71
N SER A 65 -56.47 27.43 -43.67
CA SER A 65 -56.44 28.44 -42.62
C SER A 65 -57.00 29.77 -43.10
N THR A 66 -57.92 30.36 -42.32
CA THR A 66 -58.69 31.55 -42.69
C THR A 66 -58.09 32.83 -42.08
N ARG A 67 -58.16 33.92 -42.87
CA ARG A 67 -58.17 35.35 -42.46
C ARG A 67 -56.86 36.08 -42.07
N MET A 68 -56.89 37.34 -42.52
CA MET A 68 -56.33 38.59 -41.97
C MET A 68 -54.86 38.95 -42.21
N SER A 69 -54.71 40.22 -42.60
CA SER A 69 -53.46 40.96 -42.78
C SER A 69 -53.18 41.83 -41.56
N MET A 70 -51.90 42.09 -41.28
CA MET A 70 -51.46 43.28 -40.55
C MET A 70 -50.15 43.79 -41.14
N ASN A 71 -50.05 45.09 -41.39
CA ASN A 71 -48.83 45.73 -41.89
C ASN A 71 -47.80 45.90 -40.75
N GLY A 72 -46.52 45.67 -41.06
CA GLY A 72 -45.39 45.96 -40.17
C GLY A 72 -44.22 46.57 -40.95
N THR A 73 -44.20 47.90 -41.10
CA THR A 73 -43.19 48.59 -41.92
C THR A 73 -41.86 48.81 -41.20
N SER A 74 -40.73 48.64 -41.91
CA SER A 74 -39.48 49.33 -41.60
C SER A 74 -38.81 49.87 -42.87
N ARG A 75 -37.91 50.84 -42.74
CA ARG A 75 -37.36 51.66 -43.84
C ARG A 75 -35.84 51.81 -43.76
N ASN A 76 -35.15 51.52 -44.87
CA ASN A 76 -34.21 52.44 -45.55
C ASN A 76 -33.77 51.77 -46.87
N SER A 77 -33.82 52.36 -48.07
CA SER A 77 -33.54 53.74 -48.55
C SER A 77 -32.11 53.90 -49.04
N GLN A 78 -31.94 53.95 -50.37
CA GLN A 78 -30.81 54.63 -50.99
C GLN A 78 -31.19 55.25 -52.34
N ASN A 79 -31.63 56.51 -52.25
CA ASN A 79 -31.57 57.61 -53.23
C ASN A 79 -31.69 57.34 -54.76
N GLY A 80 -32.75 57.89 -55.37
CA GLY A 80 -32.88 58.07 -56.83
C GLY A 80 -33.82 59.25 -57.13
N SER A 81 -33.35 60.27 -57.86
CA SER A 81 -33.97 61.62 -57.82
C SER A 81 -35.27 61.77 -58.63
N SER A 82 -36.37 61.91 -57.89
CA SER A 82 -37.39 62.98 -58.03
C SER A 82 -37.76 63.52 -59.43
N ARG A 83 -38.99 63.21 -59.86
CA ARG A 83 -39.97 64.24 -60.28
C ARG A 83 -41.35 63.95 -59.69
N ARG A 84 -42.06 65.02 -59.31
CA ARG A 84 -43.50 65.03 -58.93
C ARG A 84 -44.33 65.08 -60.24
N SER A 85 -45.65 64.87 -60.29
CA SER A 85 -46.69 65.08 -59.25
C SER A 85 -47.96 64.23 -59.45
N SER A 86 -48.72 64.15 -58.37
CA SER A 86 -50.10 63.66 -58.22
C SER A 86 -51.08 63.89 -59.37
N THR A 87 -51.89 62.86 -59.66
CA THR A 87 -53.31 63.04 -60.00
C THR A 87 -54.10 61.82 -59.49
N PHE A 88 -54.94 62.02 -58.47
CA PHE A 88 -55.86 60.98 -58.01
C PHE A 88 -57.15 61.07 -58.82
N GLY A 89 -57.44 60.04 -59.61
CA GLY A 89 -58.62 59.98 -60.47
C GLY A 89 -58.70 58.61 -61.12
N GLY A 90 -59.65 57.79 -60.67
CA GLY A 90 -59.78 56.39 -61.05
C GLY A 90 -60.23 56.19 -62.49
N ARG A 91 -59.32 56.36 -63.46
CA ARG A 91 -59.43 55.65 -64.73
C ARG A 91 -59.10 54.19 -64.46
N GLY A 92 -60.10 53.32 -64.60
CA GLY A 92 -59.88 51.87 -64.56
C GLY A 92 -58.77 51.49 -65.54
N SER A 93 -57.96 50.49 -65.18
CA SER A 93 -56.97 49.96 -66.11
C SER A 93 -57.66 49.62 -67.43
N ARG A 94 -57.16 50.15 -68.56
CA ARG A 94 -57.65 49.74 -69.87
C ARG A 94 -57.43 48.24 -69.95
N ALA A 95 -58.51 47.46 -69.95
CA ALA A 95 -58.44 46.02 -70.04
C ALA A 95 -57.64 45.65 -71.28
N THR A 96 -56.43 45.15 -71.06
CA THR A 96 -55.58 44.65 -72.13
C THR A 96 -56.25 43.40 -72.67
N ASP A 97 -56.49 43.36 -73.97
CA ASP A 97 -57.13 42.20 -74.60
C ASP A 97 -56.32 40.93 -74.24
N PRO A 98 -56.94 39.95 -73.55
CA PRO A 98 -56.22 38.76 -73.08
C PRO A 98 -55.93 37.79 -74.22
N ARG A 99 -56.52 38.00 -75.40
CA ARG A 99 -56.33 37.13 -76.57
C ARG A 99 -54.98 37.44 -77.22
N PRO A 100 -54.25 36.43 -77.72
CA PRO A 100 -52.92 36.61 -78.31
C PRO A 100 -53.01 37.18 -79.74
N ILE A 101 -53.52 38.40 -79.87
CA ILE A 101 -53.71 39.12 -81.15
C ILE A 101 -52.41 39.25 -81.95
N GLY A 102 -51.25 39.27 -81.29
CA GLY A 102 -49.94 39.29 -81.94
C GLY A 102 -49.44 37.93 -82.46
N ASP A 103 -50.10 36.82 -82.11
CA ASP A 103 -49.72 35.48 -82.56
C ASP A 103 -50.32 35.15 -83.94
N ARG A 104 -49.48 34.65 -84.84
CA ARG A 104 -49.87 34.24 -86.18
C ARG A 104 -50.82 33.02 -86.17
N ASN A 105 -50.68 32.11 -85.20
CA ASN A 105 -51.52 30.90 -85.13
C ASN A 105 -52.93 31.21 -84.63
N PHE A 106 -53.07 32.14 -83.68
CA PHE A 106 -54.34 32.72 -83.28
C PHE A 106 -55.06 33.39 -84.45
N ASN A 107 -54.39 34.31 -85.16
CA ASN A 107 -54.98 34.97 -86.34
C ASN A 107 -55.38 33.97 -87.44
N ALA A 108 -54.57 32.94 -87.71
CA ALA A 108 -54.93 31.88 -88.65
C ALA A 108 -56.17 31.07 -88.21
N THR A 109 -56.41 30.96 -86.90
CA THR A 109 -57.61 30.30 -86.35
C THR A 109 -58.84 31.18 -86.44
N CYS A 110 -58.74 32.49 -86.15
CA CYS A 110 -59.82 33.45 -86.39
C CYS A 110 -60.22 33.51 -87.88
N ILE A 111 -59.24 33.45 -88.80
CA ILE A 111 -59.51 33.38 -90.25
C ILE A 111 -60.27 32.09 -90.62
N ARG A 112 -59.87 30.93 -90.09
CA ARG A 112 -60.57 29.67 -90.36
C ARG A 112 -62.02 29.70 -89.88
N LEU A 113 -62.24 30.09 -88.62
CA LEU A 113 -63.57 30.19 -88.01
C LEU A 113 -64.49 31.19 -88.75
N LEU A 114 -63.92 32.28 -89.28
CA LEU A 114 -64.66 33.21 -90.14
C LEU A 114 -65.03 32.60 -91.50
N ILE A 115 -64.12 31.84 -92.13
CA ILE A 115 -64.40 31.17 -93.42
C ILE A 115 -65.48 30.11 -93.24
N GLU A 116 -65.39 29.33 -92.17
CA GLU A 116 -66.33 28.27 -91.77
C GLU A 116 -67.75 28.85 -91.66
N PHE A 117 -67.96 29.81 -90.76
CA PHE A 117 -69.26 30.48 -90.56
C PHE A 117 -69.82 31.14 -91.83
N LEU A 118 -68.99 31.85 -92.62
CA LEU A 118 -69.44 32.47 -93.86
C LEU A 118 -69.81 31.44 -94.95
N THR A 119 -69.22 30.23 -94.91
CA THR A 119 -69.59 29.15 -95.83
C THR A 119 -70.91 28.51 -95.42
N ASP A 120 -71.06 28.22 -94.12
CA ASP A 120 -72.25 27.59 -93.55
C ASP A 120 -73.51 28.47 -93.69
N ARG A 121 -73.36 29.80 -93.54
CA ARG A 121 -74.43 30.79 -93.75
C ARG A 121 -74.54 31.30 -95.20
N HIS A 122 -73.90 30.64 -96.16
CA HIS A 122 -74.05 30.88 -97.62
C HIS A 122 -73.75 32.33 -98.09
N TYR A 123 -72.62 32.91 -97.64
CA TYR A 123 -72.20 34.27 -98.01
C TYR A 123 -71.97 34.48 -99.53
N ASP A 124 -72.63 35.50 -100.10
CA ASP A 124 -72.71 35.81 -101.55
C ASP A 124 -71.40 36.13 -102.30
N HIS A 125 -70.24 36.17 -101.62
CA HIS A 125 -68.99 36.67 -102.22
C HIS A 125 -67.82 35.70 -102.08
N PRO A 126 -66.94 35.62 -103.11
CA PRO A 126 -65.91 34.59 -103.20
C PRO A 126 -64.87 34.72 -102.07
N ILE A 127 -64.87 33.74 -101.17
CA ILE A 127 -63.96 33.67 -100.03
C ILE A 127 -62.62 33.05 -100.47
N ASN A 128 -61.51 33.69 -100.14
CA ASN A 128 -60.17 33.14 -100.35
C ASN A 128 -59.32 33.36 -99.08
N HIS A 129 -58.81 32.28 -98.52
CA HIS A 129 -57.97 32.26 -97.30
C HIS A 129 -56.75 33.20 -97.37
N GLN A 130 -56.20 33.47 -98.56
CA GLN A 130 -55.09 34.42 -98.73
C GLN A 130 -55.55 35.89 -98.69
N LEU A 131 -56.78 36.21 -99.11
CA LEU A 131 -57.31 37.57 -99.02
C LEU A 131 -57.56 37.98 -97.55
N LEU A 132 -58.03 37.04 -96.72
CA LEU A 132 -58.32 37.30 -95.30
C LEU A 132 -57.08 37.49 -94.41
N TYR A 133 -55.86 37.28 -94.91
CA TYR A 133 -54.65 37.76 -94.21
C TYR A 133 -54.39 39.27 -94.39
N LYS A 134 -54.95 39.88 -95.44
CA LYS A 134 -54.83 41.32 -95.73
C LYS A 134 -56.02 41.79 -96.59
N PRO A 135 -57.23 41.88 -96.00
CA PRO A 135 -58.44 42.15 -96.77
C PRO A 135 -58.43 43.56 -97.37
N MET A 136 -59.10 43.72 -98.52
CA MET A 136 -59.41 45.06 -99.02
C MET A 136 -60.56 45.64 -98.20
N LYS A 137 -60.65 46.98 -98.16
CA LYS A 137 -61.71 47.67 -97.40
C LYS A 137 -63.12 47.25 -97.85
N LYS A 138 -63.31 47.00 -99.16
CA LYS A 138 -64.58 46.48 -99.70
C LYS A 138 -64.94 45.12 -99.08
N ASP A 139 -64.03 44.16 -99.16
CA ASP A 139 -64.28 42.79 -98.70
C ASP A 139 -64.62 42.75 -97.20
N PHE A 140 -63.91 43.55 -96.39
CA PHE A 140 -64.23 43.75 -94.97
C PHE A 140 -65.62 44.36 -94.74
N VAL A 141 -65.98 45.41 -95.50
CA VAL A 141 -67.30 46.05 -95.36
C VAL A 141 -68.41 45.07 -95.69
N ASN A 142 -68.28 44.28 -96.76
CA ASN A 142 -69.28 43.30 -97.15
C ASN A 142 -69.41 42.16 -96.11
N ILE A 143 -68.28 41.66 -95.56
CA ILE A 143 -68.30 40.67 -94.47
C ILE A 143 -68.96 41.25 -93.21
N MET A 144 -68.60 42.46 -92.79
CA MET A 144 -69.20 43.09 -91.61
C MET A 144 -70.69 43.40 -91.79
N GLN A 145 -71.12 43.79 -92.99
CA GLN A 145 -72.53 44.02 -93.30
C GLN A 145 -73.34 42.73 -93.27
N PHE A 146 -72.76 41.62 -93.74
CA PHE A 146 -73.37 40.29 -93.63
C PHE A 146 -73.51 39.87 -92.15
N LEU A 147 -72.42 39.92 -91.38
CA LEU A 147 -72.43 39.52 -89.96
C LEU A 147 -73.37 40.38 -89.09
N PHE A 148 -73.60 41.65 -89.41
CA PHE A 148 -74.60 42.45 -88.70
C PHE A 148 -76.04 42.19 -89.16
N ARG A 149 -76.27 41.68 -90.37
CA ARG A 149 -77.61 41.26 -90.84
C ARG A 149 -78.09 39.96 -90.24
N GLU A 150 -77.17 39.07 -89.88
CA GLU A 150 -77.47 37.88 -89.07
C GLU A 150 -77.93 38.22 -87.63
N LEU A 151 -77.70 39.47 -87.16
CA LEU A 151 -78.22 39.98 -85.87
C LEU A 151 -79.47 40.85 -86.02
N ASP A 152 -79.56 41.64 -87.09
CA ASP A 152 -80.70 42.50 -87.41
C ASP A 152 -80.98 42.43 -88.92
N PRO A 153 -82.03 41.69 -89.35
CA PRO A 153 -82.39 41.57 -90.76
C PRO A 153 -82.66 42.91 -91.45
N ASN A 154 -83.01 43.96 -90.71
CA ASN A 154 -83.26 45.30 -91.21
C ASN A 154 -82.00 46.19 -91.25
N PHE A 155 -80.81 45.64 -91.01
CA PHE A 155 -79.57 46.41 -90.94
C PHE A 155 -79.17 47.02 -92.30
N GLU A 156 -79.29 48.34 -92.38
CA GLU A 156 -78.79 49.19 -93.45
C GLU A 156 -77.49 49.91 -93.06
N VAL A 157 -76.58 50.06 -94.03
CA VAL A 157 -75.27 50.69 -93.83
C VAL A 157 -75.32 52.14 -94.32
N SER A 158 -74.97 53.11 -93.48
CA SER A 158 -74.99 54.53 -93.85
C SER A 158 -73.77 54.94 -94.66
N ALA A 159 -73.75 56.19 -95.13
CA ALA A 159 -72.57 56.80 -95.77
C ALA A 159 -71.33 56.91 -94.85
N LYS A 160 -71.42 56.52 -93.57
CA LYS A 160 -70.35 56.57 -92.58
C LYS A 160 -70.11 55.22 -91.90
N ILE A 161 -69.86 54.21 -92.71
CA ILE A 161 -69.65 52.80 -92.34
C ILE A 161 -68.74 52.61 -91.10
N GLU A 162 -67.65 53.37 -90.97
CA GLU A 162 -66.73 53.29 -89.83
C GLU A 162 -67.26 53.89 -88.52
N GLU A 163 -68.26 54.77 -88.57
CA GLU A 163 -68.98 55.23 -87.38
C GLU A 163 -70.03 54.20 -86.97
N ASP A 164 -70.73 53.60 -87.94
CA ASP A 164 -71.78 52.61 -87.73
C ASP A 164 -71.22 51.32 -87.10
N PHE A 165 -70.22 50.68 -87.72
CA PHE A 165 -69.62 49.45 -87.18
C PHE A 165 -69.03 49.67 -85.77
N ALA A 166 -68.40 50.83 -85.53
CA ALA A 166 -67.88 51.19 -84.20
C ALA A 166 -68.99 51.46 -83.17
N ASN A 167 -70.21 51.78 -83.61
CA ASN A 167 -71.40 51.89 -82.77
C ASN A 167 -72.03 50.51 -82.52
N CYS A 168 -72.20 49.66 -83.55
CA CYS A 168 -72.75 48.30 -83.42
C CYS A 168 -71.97 47.47 -82.39
N PHE A 169 -70.64 47.41 -82.50
CA PHE A 169 -69.80 46.74 -81.49
C PHE A 169 -69.99 47.32 -80.07
N ARG A 170 -70.27 48.62 -79.92
CA ARG A 170 -70.54 49.26 -78.62
C ARG A 170 -71.94 48.97 -78.07
N THR A 171 -72.93 48.83 -78.95
CA THR A 171 -74.29 48.40 -78.60
C THR A 171 -74.25 46.96 -78.07
N LEU A 172 -73.57 46.06 -78.81
CA LEU A 172 -73.29 44.66 -78.45
C LEU A 172 -72.30 44.50 -77.27
N LYS A 173 -71.91 45.58 -76.60
CA LYS A 173 -71.02 45.60 -75.42
C LYS A 173 -69.64 44.95 -75.62
N TYR A 174 -69.13 44.92 -76.86
CA TYR A 174 -67.80 44.40 -77.15
C TYR A 174 -66.74 45.10 -76.27
N PRO A 175 -65.94 44.35 -75.48
CA PRO A 175 -65.18 44.93 -74.37
C PRO A 175 -63.96 45.79 -74.78
N PHE A 176 -63.54 45.74 -76.04
CA PHE A 176 -62.31 46.41 -76.50
C PHE A 176 -62.62 47.55 -77.50
N PRO A 177 -62.06 48.76 -77.33
CA PRO A 177 -62.46 49.93 -78.12
C PRO A 177 -61.96 49.86 -79.56
N ILE A 178 -62.87 49.58 -80.50
CA ILE A 178 -62.60 49.66 -81.94
C ILE A 178 -62.29 51.10 -82.35
N SER A 179 -61.11 51.33 -82.95
CA SER A 179 -60.70 52.64 -83.43
C SER A 179 -61.23 52.91 -84.83
N LYS A 180 -61.83 54.09 -85.04
CA LYS A 180 -62.23 54.57 -86.38
C LYS A 180 -61.04 54.59 -87.37
N MET A 181 -59.83 54.85 -86.89
CA MET A 181 -58.62 54.81 -87.73
C MET A 181 -58.23 53.39 -88.14
N ALA A 182 -58.57 52.37 -87.35
CA ALA A 182 -58.37 50.97 -87.74
C ALA A 182 -59.41 50.57 -88.80
N LEU A 183 -60.68 50.93 -88.61
CA LEU A 183 -61.75 50.69 -89.59
C LEU A 183 -61.52 51.41 -90.93
N ALA A 184 -60.88 52.58 -90.92
CA ALA A 184 -60.47 53.27 -92.14
C ALA A 184 -59.29 52.58 -92.87
N ALA A 185 -58.46 51.82 -92.14
CA ALA A 185 -57.17 51.27 -92.60
C ALA A 185 -57.06 49.75 -92.38
N VAL A 186 -58.18 49.01 -92.56
CA VAL A 186 -58.36 47.60 -92.19
C VAL A 186 -57.18 46.70 -92.53
N GLY A 187 -56.74 46.69 -93.80
CA GLY A 187 -55.64 45.85 -94.30
C GLY A 187 -54.22 46.27 -93.89
N SER A 188 -54.07 47.09 -92.85
CA SER A 188 -52.77 47.45 -92.27
C SER A 188 -52.31 46.38 -91.26
N PRO A 189 -51.02 45.97 -91.24
CA PRO A 189 -50.52 44.91 -90.34
C PRO A 189 -50.77 45.12 -88.83
N HIS A 190 -50.99 46.36 -88.39
CA HIS A 190 -51.29 46.68 -87.00
C HIS A 190 -52.78 46.97 -86.73
N ALA A 191 -53.60 47.13 -87.78
CA ALA A 191 -55.03 47.35 -87.67
C ALA A 191 -55.84 46.06 -87.88
N TRP A 192 -55.36 45.15 -88.73
CA TRP A 192 -56.09 43.93 -89.06
C TRP A 192 -56.24 42.97 -87.88
N PRO A 193 -55.18 42.60 -87.11
CA PRO A 193 -55.32 41.59 -86.06
C PRO A 193 -56.36 41.94 -84.95
N PRO A 194 -56.44 43.19 -84.44
CA PRO A 194 -57.51 43.56 -83.51
C PRO A 194 -58.92 43.57 -84.11
N LEU A 195 -59.06 43.84 -85.42
CA LEU A 195 -60.35 43.81 -86.11
C LEU A 195 -60.80 42.38 -86.42
N LEU A 196 -59.87 41.51 -86.84
CA LEU A 196 -60.10 40.09 -87.04
C LEU A 196 -60.52 39.40 -85.73
N ALA A 197 -59.92 39.77 -84.59
CA ALA A 197 -60.34 39.31 -83.28
C ALA A 197 -61.73 39.86 -82.86
N ALA A 198 -62.13 41.04 -83.33
CA ALA A 198 -63.49 41.55 -83.13
C ALA A 198 -64.51 40.79 -83.99
N ILE A 199 -64.13 40.42 -85.22
CA ILE A 199 -64.92 39.58 -86.11
C ILE A 199 -65.10 38.17 -85.56
N SER A 200 -64.03 37.52 -85.07
CA SER A 200 -64.16 36.15 -84.52
C SER A 200 -65.09 36.13 -83.32
N TRP A 201 -65.00 37.13 -82.44
CA TRP A 201 -65.93 37.29 -81.32
C TRP A 201 -67.39 37.52 -81.78
N LEU A 202 -67.62 38.25 -82.87
CA LEU A 202 -68.96 38.45 -83.43
C LEU A 202 -69.54 37.14 -84.01
N VAL A 203 -68.70 36.33 -84.65
CA VAL A 203 -69.05 34.98 -85.14
C VAL A 203 -69.31 34.01 -83.99
N GLU A 204 -68.46 34.03 -82.95
CA GLU A 204 -68.63 33.24 -81.72
C GLU A 204 -69.96 33.60 -81.02
N LEU A 205 -70.32 34.89 -80.96
CA LEU A 205 -71.59 35.38 -80.42
C LEU A 205 -72.80 34.91 -81.25
N LEU A 206 -72.74 35.05 -82.58
CA LEU A 206 -73.79 34.57 -83.49
C LEU A 206 -74.01 33.06 -83.41
N SER A 207 -72.93 32.30 -83.27
CA SER A 207 -72.99 30.84 -83.13
C SER A 207 -73.61 30.43 -81.78
N TYR A 208 -73.32 31.17 -80.71
CA TYR A 208 -73.92 30.95 -79.39
C TYR A 208 -75.43 31.28 -79.39
N ASP A 209 -75.83 32.40 -80.00
CA ASP A 209 -77.25 32.81 -80.04
C ASP A 209 -78.12 31.77 -80.75
N ALA A 210 -77.65 31.22 -81.88
CA ALA A 210 -78.33 30.14 -82.58
C ALA A 210 -78.53 28.88 -81.71
N ILE A 211 -77.52 28.47 -80.94
CA ILE A 211 -77.62 27.32 -80.01
C ILE A 211 -78.64 27.60 -78.90
N VAL A 212 -78.66 28.81 -78.34
CA VAL A 212 -79.62 29.18 -77.28
C VAL A 212 -81.06 29.20 -77.82
N GLN A 213 -81.28 29.63 -79.06
CA GLN A 213 -82.60 29.55 -79.70
C GLN A 213 -83.05 28.10 -79.92
N GLU A 214 -82.15 27.21 -80.35
CA GLU A 214 -82.46 25.77 -80.50
C GLU A 214 -82.71 25.07 -79.16
N GLU A 215 -81.89 25.30 -78.13
CA GLU A 215 -82.10 24.71 -76.79
C GLU A 215 -83.38 25.23 -76.12
N GLY A 216 -83.68 26.53 -76.26
CA GLY A 216 -84.89 27.15 -75.69
C GLY A 216 -86.20 26.60 -76.26
N LEU A 217 -86.20 26.21 -77.54
CA LEU A 217 -87.35 25.56 -78.19
C LEU A 217 -87.51 24.08 -77.84
N ASN A 218 -86.42 23.41 -77.40
CA ASN A 218 -86.41 21.97 -77.12
C ASN A 218 -86.57 21.62 -75.62
N ASN A 219 -86.71 22.60 -74.72
CA ASN A 219 -86.79 22.38 -73.28
C ASN A 219 -88.20 22.64 -72.70
N PRO A 220 -89.10 21.62 -72.67
CA PRO A 220 -90.48 21.78 -72.20
C PRO A 220 -90.63 21.93 -70.67
N ASP A 221 -89.53 21.88 -69.90
CA ASP A 221 -89.55 21.97 -68.44
C ASP A 221 -89.50 23.42 -67.92
N HIS A 222 -89.74 24.41 -68.78
CA HIS A 222 -89.83 25.83 -68.40
C HIS A 222 -91.13 26.21 -67.64
N GLY A 223 -91.64 25.32 -66.79
CA GLY A 223 -92.48 25.62 -65.60
C GLY A 223 -93.83 26.31 -65.80
N HIS A 224 -94.22 26.67 -67.03
CA HIS A 224 -95.24 27.70 -67.27
C HIS A 224 -96.42 27.26 -68.14
N ARG A 225 -96.60 25.96 -68.39
CA ARG A 225 -97.63 25.43 -69.32
C ARG A 225 -99.07 25.89 -69.03
N GLN A 226 -99.45 26.08 -67.76
CA GLN A 226 -100.77 26.66 -67.41
C GLN A 226 -100.87 28.16 -67.74
N SER A 227 -99.79 28.91 -67.54
CA SER A 227 -99.70 30.32 -67.94
C SER A 227 -99.49 30.52 -69.43
N GLU A 228 -98.99 29.52 -70.16
CA GLU A 228 -98.80 29.53 -71.61
C GLU A 228 -100.15 29.46 -72.33
N ASP A 229 -100.99 28.45 -72.02
CA ASP A 229 -102.38 28.38 -72.48
C ASP A 229 -103.17 29.68 -72.18
N MET A 230 -102.98 30.24 -70.98
CA MET A 230 -103.63 31.49 -70.56
C MET A 230 -103.07 32.73 -71.27
N PHE A 231 -101.79 32.75 -71.61
CA PHE A 231 -101.14 33.84 -72.32
C PHE A 231 -101.45 33.79 -73.83
N GLU A 232 -101.53 32.61 -74.43
CA GLU A 232 -102.04 32.41 -75.80
C GLU A 232 -103.50 32.85 -75.88
N TYR A 233 -104.36 32.37 -74.97
CA TYR A 233 -105.74 32.85 -74.83
C TYR A 233 -105.79 34.38 -74.73
N MET A 234 -105.01 34.98 -73.83
CA MET A 234 -105.00 36.44 -73.62
C MET A 234 -104.47 37.20 -74.85
N ALA A 235 -103.49 36.67 -75.59
CA ALA A 235 -102.98 37.28 -76.81
C ALA A 235 -104.00 37.25 -77.95
N VAL A 236 -104.71 36.13 -78.13
CA VAL A 236 -105.80 36.00 -79.10
C VAL A 236 -106.99 36.88 -78.71
N ALA A 237 -107.44 36.81 -77.46
CA ALA A 237 -108.56 37.60 -76.94
C ALA A 237 -108.27 39.11 -77.01
N TYR A 238 -107.04 39.56 -76.70
CA TYR A 238 -106.65 40.96 -76.84
C TYR A 238 -106.60 41.42 -78.30
N LYS A 239 -106.16 40.56 -79.23
CA LYS A 239 -106.22 40.84 -80.67
C LYS A 239 -107.68 40.98 -81.16
N LEU A 240 -108.59 40.12 -80.69
CA LEU A 240 -110.02 40.19 -81.03
C LEU A 240 -110.68 41.45 -80.47
N TYR A 241 -110.41 41.78 -79.21
CA TYR A 241 -110.81 43.04 -78.58
C TYR A 241 -110.33 44.27 -79.37
N LEU A 242 -109.06 44.31 -79.80
CA LEU A 242 -108.53 45.39 -80.66
C LEU A 242 -109.16 45.45 -82.06
N SER A 243 -109.78 44.36 -82.52
CA SER A 243 -110.56 44.33 -83.77
C SER A 243 -112.06 44.61 -83.60
N GLY A 244 -112.57 44.63 -82.36
CA GLY A 244 -113.99 44.82 -82.05
C GLY A 244 -114.88 43.64 -82.44
N ASN A 245 -114.36 42.41 -82.43
CA ASN A 245 -115.11 41.20 -82.81
C ASN A 245 -115.63 40.44 -81.57
N ASP A 246 -116.58 41.04 -80.87
CA ASP A 246 -117.04 40.60 -79.55
C ASP A 246 -117.64 39.18 -79.55
N ASP A 247 -118.35 38.77 -80.61
CA ASP A 247 -118.90 37.40 -80.75
C ASP A 247 -117.81 36.30 -80.75
N GLU A 248 -116.65 36.58 -81.35
CA GLU A 248 -115.52 35.64 -81.41
C GLU A 248 -114.72 35.63 -80.10
N TYR A 249 -114.66 36.77 -79.40
CA TYR A 249 -114.12 36.87 -78.05
C TYR A 249 -114.91 36.00 -77.06
N ASP A 250 -116.25 36.07 -77.11
CA ASP A 250 -117.14 35.31 -76.21
C ASP A 250 -117.01 33.78 -76.41
N GLU A 251 -116.92 33.32 -77.66
CA GLU A 251 -116.72 31.91 -78.00
C GLU A 251 -115.34 31.38 -77.53
N ILE A 252 -114.28 32.14 -77.70
CA ILE A 252 -112.93 31.73 -77.25
C ILE A 252 -112.82 31.81 -75.71
N THR A 253 -113.51 32.76 -75.06
CA THR A 253 -113.63 32.83 -73.60
C THR A 253 -114.26 31.55 -73.06
N ARG A 254 -115.46 31.19 -73.55
CA ARG A 254 -116.15 29.96 -73.12
C ARG A 254 -115.30 28.72 -73.37
N ARG A 255 -114.65 28.61 -74.54
CA ARG A 255 -113.76 27.48 -74.86
C ARG A 255 -112.60 27.33 -73.87
N MET A 256 -112.06 28.44 -73.35
CA MET A 256 -111.03 28.44 -72.32
C MET A 256 -111.59 28.03 -70.95
N GLU A 257 -112.75 28.55 -70.54
CA GLU A 257 -113.45 28.13 -69.32
C GLU A 257 -113.72 26.61 -69.31
N ASP A 258 -114.26 26.11 -70.42
CA ASP A 258 -114.58 24.71 -70.67
C ASP A 258 -113.31 23.81 -70.62
N ALA A 259 -112.16 24.33 -71.09
CA ALA A 259 -110.87 23.63 -71.04
C ALA A 259 -110.25 23.65 -69.64
N MET A 260 -110.42 24.73 -68.87
CA MET A 260 -109.97 24.84 -67.49
C MET A 260 -110.82 23.94 -66.57
N GLU A 261 -112.13 23.88 -66.76
CA GLU A 261 -113.00 23.02 -65.94
C GLU A 261 -112.72 21.52 -66.18
N ARG A 262 -112.47 21.11 -67.43
CA ARG A 262 -111.97 19.74 -67.72
C ARG A 262 -110.65 19.42 -67.00
N LYS A 263 -109.73 20.38 -66.91
CA LYS A 263 -108.46 20.22 -66.15
C LYS A 263 -108.71 20.17 -64.64
N ASN A 264 -109.61 21.00 -64.10
CA ASN A 264 -109.97 20.99 -62.68
C ASN A 264 -110.52 19.61 -62.27
N ILE A 265 -111.42 19.04 -63.08
CA ILE A 265 -112.00 17.71 -62.86
C ILE A 265 -110.93 16.62 -62.90
N GLN A 266 -110.00 16.68 -63.87
CA GLN A 266 -108.88 15.73 -63.93
C GLN A 266 -107.96 15.84 -62.69
N ILE A 267 -107.58 17.06 -62.30
CA ILE A 267 -106.72 17.29 -61.14
C ILE A 267 -107.40 16.80 -59.85
N GLN A 268 -108.72 16.98 -59.71
CA GLN A 268 -109.45 16.45 -58.56
C GLN A 268 -109.46 14.92 -58.54
N GLN A 269 -109.60 14.26 -59.70
CA GLN A 269 -109.49 12.79 -59.80
C GLN A 269 -108.10 12.29 -59.42
N GLU A 270 -107.04 12.93 -59.91
CA GLU A 270 -105.65 12.61 -59.55
C GLU A 270 -105.37 12.82 -58.05
N VAL A 271 -105.96 13.85 -57.42
CA VAL A 271 -105.91 14.07 -55.97
C VAL A 271 -106.66 12.99 -55.21
N ASP A 272 -107.91 12.67 -55.59
CA ASP A 272 -108.74 11.66 -54.94
C ASP A 272 -108.10 10.26 -55.01
N GLU A 273 -107.42 9.92 -56.11
CA GLU A 273 -106.65 8.68 -56.26
C GLU A 273 -105.42 8.66 -55.32
N VAL A 274 -104.62 9.74 -55.31
CA VAL A 274 -103.43 9.85 -54.46
C VAL A 274 -103.78 9.86 -52.96
N GLU A 275 -104.90 10.46 -52.55
CA GLU A 275 -105.37 10.39 -51.15
C GLU A 275 -105.78 8.96 -50.75
N GLN A 276 -106.45 8.23 -51.63
CA GLN A 276 -106.79 6.82 -51.41
C GLN A 276 -105.55 5.92 -51.30
N GLU A 277 -104.54 6.11 -52.15
CA GLU A 277 -103.24 5.42 -52.01
C GLU A 277 -102.55 5.78 -50.69
N ASN A 278 -102.57 7.06 -50.30
CA ASN A 278 -101.97 7.51 -49.04
C ASN A 278 -102.64 6.86 -47.82
N GLU A 279 -103.97 6.76 -47.82
CA GLU A 279 -104.73 6.04 -46.80
C GLU A 279 -104.42 4.54 -46.78
N ALA A 280 -104.38 3.87 -47.93
CA ALA A 280 -104.06 2.45 -48.03
C ALA A 280 -102.65 2.15 -47.46
N LEU A 281 -101.65 2.96 -47.84
CA LEU A 281 -100.29 2.86 -47.32
C LEU A 281 -100.22 3.13 -45.81
N ARG A 282 -100.94 4.13 -45.28
CA ARG A 282 -101.02 4.40 -43.83
C ARG A 282 -101.61 3.22 -43.06
N ARG A 283 -102.70 2.62 -43.55
CA ARG A 283 -103.33 1.43 -42.96
C ARG A 283 -102.35 0.25 -42.97
N GLN A 284 -101.68 -0.02 -44.09
CA GLN A 284 -100.67 -1.07 -44.19
C GLN A 284 -99.48 -0.86 -43.22
N ILE A 285 -98.99 0.38 -43.08
CA ILE A 285 -97.96 0.72 -42.09
C ILE A 285 -98.46 0.46 -40.66
N GLN A 286 -99.70 0.83 -40.33
CA GLN A 286 -100.28 0.60 -39.01
C GLN A 286 -100.47 -0.89 -38.71
N GLU A 287 -100.88 -1.71 -39.68
CA GLU A 287 -100.96 -3.16 -39.56
C GLU A 287 -99.58 -3.80 -39.36
N LEU A 288 -98.56 -3.36 -40.11
CA LEU A 288 -97.18 -3.84 -39.96
C LEU A 288 -96.54 -3.43 -38.62
N GLN A 289 -96.94 -2.28 -38.05
CA GLN A 289 -96.48 -1.83 -36.73
C GLN A 289 -97.19 -2.51 -35.56
N SER A 290 -98.51 -2.73 -35.68
CA SER A 290 -99.34 -3.35 -34.63
C SER A 290 -99.33 -4.88 -34.67
N GLY A 291 -99.00 -5.48 -35.82
CA GLY A 291 -98.92 -6.92 -35.99
C GLY A 291 -97.87 -7.56 -35.08
N GLN A 292 -98.28 -8.63 -34.38
CA GLN A 292 -97.43 -9.39 -33.44
C GLN A 292 -96.11 -9.87 -34.05
N SER A 293 -96.04 -9.98 -35.38
CA SER A 293 -94.83 -10.24 -36.17
C SER A 293 -93.69 -9.27 -35.82
N LEU A 294 -93.90 -7.95 -35.84
CA LEU A 294 -92.82 -6.98 -35.64
C LEU A 294 -92.25 -7.03 -34.21
N VAL A 295 -93.12 -7.22 -33.20
CA VAL A 295 -92.69 -7.33 -31.80
C VAL A 295 -91.94 -8.64 -31.56
N SER A 296 -92.43 -9.76 -32.10
CA SER A 296 -91.78 -11.08 -31.96
C SER A 296 -90.48 -11.19 -32.76
N LEU A 297 -90.37 -10.61 -33.95
CA LEU A 297 -89.10 -10.49 -34.67
C LEU A 297 -88.10 -9.63 -33.90
N ASN A 298 -88.51 -8.51 -33.28
CA ASN A 298 -87.61 -7.68 -32.48
C ASN A 298 -87.19 -8.34 -31.16
N ALA A 299 -88.03 -9.18 -30.56
CA ALA A 299 -87.65 -10.05 -29.45
C ALA A 299 -86.61 -11.08 -29.91
N ARG A 300 -86.94 -11.88 -30.93
CA ARG A 300 -86.03 -12.90 -31.50
C ARG A 300 -84.70 -12.33 -31.97
N LYS A 301 -84.69 -11.10 -32.51
CA LYS A 301 -83.47 -10.35 -32.84
C LYS A 301 -82.62 -10.07 -31.60
N ARG A 302 -83.21 -9.56 -30.51
CA ARG A 302 -82.50 -9.36 -29.23
C ARG A 302 -81.95 -10.67 -28.67
N ASP A 303 -82.74 -11.75 -28.72
CA ASP A 303 -82.32 -13.07 -28.24
C ASP A 303 -81.10 -13.58 -29.04
N CYS A 304 -81.17 -13.51 -30.38
CA CYS A 304 -80.06 -13.88 -31.26
C CYS A 304 -78.82 -12.99 -31.05
N GLN A 305 -78.99 -11.69 -30.82
CA GLN A 305 -77.87 -10.79 -30.51
C GLN A 305 -77.20 -11.16 -29.18
N GLY A 306 -77.98 -11.41 -28.13
CA GLY A 306 -77.48 -11.87 -26.84
C GLY A 306 -76.80 -13.24 -26.92
N ASP A 307 -77.28 -14.15 -27.76
CA ASP A 307 -76.61 -15.44 -28.00
C ASP A 307 -75.31 -15.29 -28.81
N VAL A 308 -75.24 -14.37 -29.78
CA VAL A 308 -73.98 -14.02 -30.46
C VAL A 308 -72.95 -13.45 -29.47
N GLU A 309 -73.35 -12.59 -28.54
CA GLU A 309 -72.45 -12.04 -27.52
C GLU A 309 -71.94 -13.12 -26.54
N LYS A 310 -72.82 -14.05 -26.11
CA LYS A 310 -72.43 -15.22 -25.30
C LYS A 310 -71.46 -16.12 -26.06
N LEU A 311 -71.77 -16.46 -27.31
CA LEU A 311 -70.93 -17.32 -28.15
C LEU A 311 -69.58 -16.68 -28.45
N GLN A 312 -69.52 -15.38 -28.74
CA GLN A 312 -68.24 -14.68 -28.92
C GLN A 312 -67.41 -14.68 -27.64
N THR A 313 -68.04 -14.51 -26.47
CA THR A 313 -67.35 -14.61 -25.17
C THR A 313 -66.79 -16.02 -24.95
N ILE A 314 -67.56 -17.06 -25.26
CA ILE A 314 -67.14 -18.46 -25.19
C ILE A 314 -65.97 -18.72 -26.15
N VAL A 315 -66.04 -18.28 -27.42
CA VAL A 315 -64.94 -18.38 -28.40
C VAL A 315 -63.68 -17.70 -27.87
N ASN A 316 -63.77 -16.44 -27.43
CA ASN A 316 -62.64 -15.68 -26.90
C ASN A 316 -61.96 -16.40 -25.71
N THR A 317 -62.74 -17.02 -24.81
CA THR A 317 -62.18 -17.78 -23.67
C THR A 317 -61.53 -19.10 -24.11
N HIS A 318 -62.09 -19.80 -25.09
CA HIS A 318 -61.46 -21.00 -25.67
C HIS A 318 -60.19 -20.68 -26.45
N GLU A 319 -60.14 -19.58 -27.19
CA GLU A 319 -58.93 -19.11 -27.88
C GLU A 319 -57.84 -18.72 -26.87
N ALA A 320 -58.18 -17.98 -25.82
CA ALA A 320 -57.24 -17.66 -24.74
C ALA A 320 -56.75 -18.92 -23.99
N SER A 321 -57.59 -19.94 -23.84
CA SER A 321 -57.21 -21.24 -23.27
C SER A 321 -56.27 -22.02 -24.21
N LYS A 322 -56.61 -22.08 -25.51
CA LYS A 322 -55.77 -22.69 -26.56
C LYS A 322 -54.39 -22.03 -26.66
N ALA A 323 -54.31 -20.70 -26.61
CA ALA A 323 -53.04 -19.97 -26.60
C ALA A 323 -52.18 -20.33 -25.37
N LYS A 324 -52.78 -20.40 -24.17
CA LYS A 324 -52.09 -20.85 -22.94
C LYS A 324 -51.62 -22.30 -23.05
N ALA A 325 -52.43 -23.20 -23.63
CA ALA A 325 -52.07 -24.59 -23.83
C ALA A 325 -50.91 -24.74 -24.84
N HIS A 326 -50.94 -24.01 -25.96
CA HIS A 326 -49.84 -23.98 -26.93
C HIS A 326 -48.53 -23.47 -26.31
N GLU A 327 -48.58 -22.41 -25.50
CA GLU A 327 -47.38 -21.91 -24.81
C GLU A 327 -46.87 -22.89 -23.76
N ALA A 328 -47.76 -23.56 -23.01
CA ALA A 328 -47.37 -24.61 -22.08
C ALA A 328 -46.69 -25.79 -22.80
N ILE A 329 -47.23 -26.23 -23.94
CA ILE A 329 -46.61 -27.26 -24.80
C ILE A 329 -45.21 -26.80 -25.23
N ARG A 330 -45.07 -25.59 -25.79
CA ARG A 330 -43.77 -25.03 -26.22
C ARG A 330 -42.73 -24.99 -25.08
N VAL A 331 -43.15 -24.66 -23.86
CA VAL A 331 -42.29 -24.68 -22.67
C VAL A 331 -41.94 -26.11 -22.26
N PHE A 332 -42.86 -27.07 -22.35
CA PHE A 332 -42.58 -28.48 -22.08
C PHE A 332 -41.65 -29.11 -23.12
N GLU A 333 -41.81 -28.80 -24.41
CA GLU A 333 -40.91 -29.22 -25.50
C GLU A 333 -39.48 -28.70 -25.27
N GLN A 334 -39.32 -27.41 -24.93
CA GLN A 334 -38.00 -26.86 -24.60
C GLN A 334 -37.38 -27.50 -23.35
N ARG A 335 -38.18 -27.85 -22.34
CA ARG A 335 -37.72 -28.58 -21.14
C ARG A 335 -37.34 -30.02 -21.46
N LEU A 336 -38.09 -30.68 -22.36
CA LEU A 336 -37.82 -32.04 -22.83
C LEU A 336 -36.52 -32.08 -23.64
N ALA A 337 -36.35 -31.18 -24.61
CA ALA A 337 -35.14 -31.06 -25.42
C ALA A 337 -33.89 -30.80 -24.55
N LYS A 338 -33.98 -29.89 -23.55
CA LYS A 338 -32.90 -29.65 -22.59
C LYS A 338 -32.59 -30.89 -21.74
N ARG A 339 -33.60 -31.63 -21.27
CA ARG A 339 -33.39 -32.89 -20.55
C ARG A 339 -32.79 -33.98 -21.44
N GLN A 340 -33.20 -34.07 -22.70
CA GLN A 340 -32.68 -35.04 -23.65
C GLN A 340 -31.21 -34.78 -23.97
N MET A 341 -30.81 -33.51 -24.14
CA MET A 341 -29.42 -33.12 -24.32
C MET A 341 -28.56 -33.46 -23.09
N VAL A 342 -29.06 -33.19 -21.87
CA VAL A 342 -28.36 -33.57 -20.63
C VAL A 342 -28.26 -35.09 -20.50
N PHE A 343 -29.31 -35.85 -20.81
CA PHE A 343 -29.30 -37.31 -20.81
C PHE A 343 -28.29 -37.88 -21.82
N GLN A 344 -28.27 -37.36 -23.06
CA GLN A 344 -27.29 -37.75 -24.08
C GLN A 344 -25.85 -37.45 -23.65
N MET A 345 -25.61 -36.28 -23.04
CA MET A 345 -24.31 -35.91 -22.49
C MET A 345 -23.90 -36.84 -21.34
N GLN A 346 -24.82 -37.13 -20.39
CA GLN A 346 -24.56 -38.05 -19.28
C GLN A 346 -24.28 -39.47 -19.78
N HIS A 347 -25.06 -39.97 -20.74
CA HIS A 347 -24.85 -41.26 -21.38
C HIS A 347 -23.50 -41.34 -22.11
N ALA A 348 -23.08 -40.26 -22.79
CA ALA A 348 -21.76 -40.19 -23.41
C ALA A 348 -20.64 -40.18 -22.36
N THR A 349 -20.80 -39.46 -21.24
CA THR A 349 -19.81 -39.52 -20.14
C THR A 349 -19.79 -40.87 -19.44
N MET A 350 -20.93 -41.55 -19.30
CA MET A 350 -20.99 -42.92 -18.75
C MET A 350 -20.29 -43.91 -19.69
N ALA A 351 -20.48 -43.80 -21.01
CA ALA A 351 -19.79 -44.63 -21.99
C ALA A 351 -18.26 -44.39 -21.99
N GLU A 352 -17.80 -43.14 -21.89
CA GLU A 352 -16.37 -42.82 -21.78
C GLU A 352 -15.77 -43.22 -20.42
N LEU A 353 -16.53 -43.15 -19.32
CA LEU A 353 -16.10 -43.65 -18.01
C LEU A 353 -16.04 -45.18 -17.99
N GLN A 354 -17.03 -45.86 -18.57
CA GLN A 354 -16.99 -47.32 -18.72
C GLN A 354 -15.80 -47.74 -19.58
N ARG A 355 -15.61 -47.12 -20.76
CA ARG A 355 -14.45 -47.37 -21.61
C ARG A 355 -13.12 -47.15 -20.88
N ARG A 356 -13.03 -46.16 -19.97
CA ARG A 356 -11.84 -45.95 -19.12
C ARG A 356 -11.62 -47.10 -18.16
N ILE A 357 -12.67 -47.54 -17.45
CA ILE A 357 -12.65 -48.70 -16.55
C ILE A 357 -12.24 -49.96 -17.32
N ASP A 358 -12.83 -50.21 -18.49
CA ASP A 358 -12.52 -51.34 -19.37
C ASP A 358 -11.07 -51.33 -19.89
N THR A 359 -10.42 -50.15 -19.90
CA THR A 359 -8.99 -49.98 -20.26
C THR A 359 -8.05 -49.83 -19.06
N GLN A 360 -8.54 -49.92 -17.82
CA GLN A 360 -7.69 -49.86 -16.63
C GLN A 360 -7.15 -51.26 -16.29
N GLU A 361 -5.83 -51.38 -16.21
CA GLU A 361 -5.12 -52.65 -15.98
C GLU A 361 -5.26 -53.19 -14.53
N LEU A 362 -5.91 -52.43 -13.63
CA LEU A 362 -6.15 -52.80 -12.24
C LEU A 362 -7.63 -52.66 -11.89
N SER A 363 -8.21 -53.70 -11.30
CA SER A 363 -9.59 -53.71 -10.81
C SER A 363 -9.76 -52.92 -9.50
N SER A 364 -11.01 -52.68 -9.09
CA SER A 364 -11.33 -52.19 -7.74
C SER A 364 -10.77 -53.12 -6.66
N ASP A 365 -10.90 -54.44 -6.86
CA ASP A 365 -10.34 -55.48 -6.00
C ASP A 365 -8.81 -55.39 -5.87
N ASP A 366 -8.11 -55.04 -6.95
CA ASP A 366 -6.65 -54.86 -6.94
C ASP A 366 -6.26 -53.57 -6.19
N LEU A 367 -7.05 -52.51 -6.33
CA LEU A 367 -6.84 -51.26 -5.60
C LEU A 367 -7.16 -51.41 -4.10
N GLU A 368 -8.14 -52.24 -3.73
CA GLU A 368 -8.37 -52.65 -2.34
C GLU A 368 -7.22 -53.50 -1.80
N ARG A 369 -6.73 -54.49 -2.57
CA ARG A 369 -5.54 -55.29 -2.22
C ARG A 369 -4.30 -54.43 -2.01
N ILE A 370 -4.01 -53.50 -2.91
CA ILE A 370 -2.89 -52.56 -2.81
C ILE A 370 -3.06 -51.63 -1.61
N THR A 371 -4.28 -51.14 -1.34
CA THR A 371 -4.55 -50.32 -0.14
C THR A 371 -4.35 -51.12 1.15
N ALA A 372 -4.79 -52.37 1.20
CA ALA A 372 -4.61 -53.26 2.35
C ALA A 372 -3.13 -53.66 2.56
N GLU A 373 -2.40 -53.96 1.48
CA GLU A 373 -0.97 -54.21 1.55
C GLU A 373 -0.20 -52.96 1.99
N ARG A 374 -0.53 -51.78 1.45
CA ARG A 374 0.06 -50.51 1.87
C ARG A 374 -0.21 -50.22 3.35
N ALA A 375 -1.41 -50.51 3.86
CA ALA A 375 -1.72 -50.39 5.28
C ALA A 375 -0.87 -51.34 6.15
N ARG A 376 -0.74 -52.61 5.74
CA ARG A 376 0.13 -53.61 6.39
C ARG A 376 1.60 -53.21 6.37
N LEU A 377 2.11 -52.71 5.24
CA LEU A 377 3.49 -52.22 5.10
C LEU A 377 3.74 -50.98 5.94
N GLN A 378 2.76 -50.06 6.04
CA GLN A 378 2.84 -48.90 6.92
C GLN A 378 2.83 -49.30 8.40
N GLU A 379 2.04 -50.30 8.80
CA GLU A 379 2.09 -50.84 10.16
C GLU A 379 3.44 -51.50 10.46
N GLN A 380 3.97 -52.30 9.53
CA GLN A 380 5.31 -52.89 9.65
C GLN A 380 6.38 -51.80 9.77
N LEU A 381 6.34 -50.75 8.94
CA LEU A 381 7.24 -49.61 9.02
C LEU A 381 7.17 -48.95 10.41
N ASN A 382 5.96 -48.57 10.86
CA ASN A 382 5.74 -47.95 12.16
C ASN A 382 6.24 -48.83 13.32
N ASN A 383 6.09 -50.16 13.21
CA ASN A 383 6.58 -51.10 14.22
C ASN A 383 8.11 -51.31 14.15
N THR A 384 8.74 -51.22 12.97
CA THR A 384 10.21 -51.16 12.86
C THR A 384 10.77 -49.83 13.38
N GLU A 385 10.08 -48.71 13.18
CA GLU A 385 10.48 -47.41 13.70
C GLU A 385 10.38 -47.35 15.24
N LYS A 386 9.32 -47.92 15.84
CA LYS A 386 9.23 -48.13 17.29
C LYS A 386 10.40 -48.99 17.81
N ARG A 387 10.72 -50.10 17.14
CA ARG A 387 11.86 -50.95 17.51
C ARG A 387 13.18 -50.19 17.42
N TYR A 388 13.39 -49.43 16.35
CA TYR A 388 14.56 -48.57 16.17
C TYR A 388 14.67 -47.53 17.29
N LYS A 389 13.59 -46.81 17.60
CA LYS A 389 13.55 -45.82 18.70
C LYS A 389 13.84 -46.44 20.06
N ASN A 390 13.33 -47.65 20.34
CA ASN A 390 13.61 -48.39 21.57
C ASN A 390 15.07 -48.89 21.66
N ILE A 391 15.66 -49.29 20.53
CA ILE A 391 17.08 -49.66 20.46
C ILE A 391 17.96 -48.41 20.62
N GLN A 392 17.59 -47.29 20.00
CA GLN A 392 18.29 -46.02 20.11
C GLN A 392 18.24 -45.45 21.53
N SER A 393 17.10 -45.52 22.23
CA SER A 393 17.02 -45.10 23.63
C SER A 393 17.81 -46.03 24.56
N SER A 394 17.80 -47.34 24.31
CA SER A 394 18.64 -48.29 25.05
C SER A 394 20.14 -48.08 24.80
N HIS A 395 20.54 -47.73 23.57
CA HIS A 395 21.91 -47.35 23.25
C HIS A 395 22.29 -46.05 23.96
N TRP A 396 21.46 -45.01 23.90
CA TRP A 396 21.71 -43.74 24.58
C TRP A 396 21.80 -43.89 26.10
N GLN A 397 20.96 -44.74 26.69
CA GLN A 397 21.05 -45.10 28.11
C GLN A 397 22.39 -45.78 28.42
N ARG A 398 22.80 -46.79 27.64
CA ARG A 398 24.11 -47.45 27.84
C ARG A 398 25.30 -46.53 27.62
N GLU A 399 25.22 -45.62 26.66
CA GLU A 399 26.25 -44.60 26.45
C GLU A 399 26.37 -43.72 27.69
N THR A 400 25.23 -43.29 28.26
CA THR A 400 25.17 -42.50 29.49
C THR A 400 25.71 -43.28 30.71
N GLU A 401 25.40 -44.57 30.82
CA GLU A 401 25.95 -45.48 31.85
C GLU A 401 27.48 -45.62 31.69
N ILE A 402 27.98 -45.72 30.44
CA ILE A 402 29.42 -45.76 30.15
C ILE A 402 30.10 -44.43 30.52
N SER A 403 29.51 -43.28 30.18
CA SER A 403 30.04 -41.96 30.59
C SER A 403 30.12 -41.85 32.12
N GLN A 404 29.05 -42.17 32.85
CA GLN A 404 29.05 -42.17 34.32
C GLN A 404 30.10 -43.11 34.93
N HIS A 405 30.39 -44.23 34.26
CA HIS A 405 31.48 -45.13 34.66
C HIS A 405 32.87 -44.55 34.34
N MET A 406 33.05 -43.83 33.23
CA MET A 406 34.30 -43.13 32.92
C MET A 406 34.57 -41.97 33.88
N ASP A 407 33.59 -41.10 34.12
CA ASP A 407 33.67 -39.98 35.08
C ASP A 407 34.15 -40.49 36.45
N ARG A 408 33.57 -41.60 36.91
CA ARG A 408 33.92 -42.25 38.18
C ARG A 408 35.30 -42.90 38.19
N ILE A 409 35.81 -43.34 37.04
CA ILE A 409 37.18 -43.87 36.90
C ILE A 409 38.19 -42.72 36.88
N GLU A 410 37.87 -41.59 36.24
CA GLU A 410 38.67 -40.37 36.29
C GLU A 410 38.74 -39.80 37.72
N ASP A 411 37.62 -39.72 38.45
CA ASP A 411 37.60 -39.35 39.88
C ASP A 411 38.53 -40.24 40.73
N LEU A 412 38.47 -41.56 40.55
CA LEU A 412 39.31 -42.51 41.27
C LEU A 412 40.81 -42.34 40.92
N VAL A 413 41.13 -42.06 39.65
CA VAL A 413 42.50 -41.75 39.23
C VAL A 413 42.96 -40.40 39.77
N ASN A 414 42.12 -39.36 39.78
CA ASN A 414 42.41 -38.06 40.38
C ASN A 414 42.70 -38.16 41.89
N VAL A 415 41.92 -38.95 42.61
CA VAL A 415 42.15 -39.27 44.04
C VAL A 415 43.48 -40.01 44.22
N TYR A 416 43.78 -41.02 43.39
CA TYR A 416 45.02 -41.77 43.46
C TYR A 416 46.27 -40.94 43.06
N MET A 417 46.19 -40.08 42.04
CA MET A 417 47.22 -39.09 41.69
C MET A 417 47.48 -38.13 42.87
N THR A 418 46.42 -37.66 43.53
CA THR A 418 46.51 -36.78 44.69
C THR A 418 47.23 -37.47 45.86
N PHE A 419 46.96 -38.77 46.10
CA PHE A 419 47.73 -39.55 47.07
C PHE A 419 49.20 -39.75 46.65
N CYS A 420 49.48 -40.02 45.37
CA CYS A 420 50.86 -40.18 44.88
C CYS A 420 51.68 -38.90 45.05
N ARG A 421 51.12 -37.73 44.72
CA ARG A 421 51.71 -36.40 44.98
C ARG A 421 51.96 -36.18 46.47
N ARG A 422 50.98 -36.46 47.33
CA ARG A 422 51.12 -36.34 48.79
C ARG A 422 52.20 -37.27 49.37
N LEU A 423 52.46 -38.40 48.73
CA LEU A 423 53.52 -39.36 49.08
C LEU A 423 54.88 -39.06 48.40
N LYS A 424 54.97 -38.00 47.58
CA LYS A 424 56.14 -37.65 46.73
C LYS A 424 56.55 -38.71 45.70
N LEU A 425 55.65 -39.60 45.31
CA LEU A 425 55.90 -40.63 44.28
C LEU A 425 55.92 -40.07 42.84
N ASP A 426 55.52 -38.80 42.66
CA ASP A 426 55.59 -38.04 41.39
C ASP A 426 57.04 -37.53 41.12
N GLU A 427 57.85 -37.34 42.17
CA GLU A 427 59.24 -36.88 42.05
C GLU A 427 60.17 -38.07 41.77
N ARG A 428 60.73 -38.16 40.55
CA ARG A 428 61.55 -39.27 40.00
C ARG A 428 62.74 -39.77 40.86
N LYS A 429 63.09 -39.10 41.96
CA LYS A 429 64.18 -39.51 42.88
C LYS A 429 63.77 -40.59 43.90
N ASP A 430 62.53 -40.57 44.40
CA ASP A 430 62.03 -41.53 45.42
C ASP A 430 61.28 -42.73 44.82
N ALA A 431 61.03 -42.72 43.50
CA ALA A 431 60.13 -43.65 42.80
C ALA A 431 60.75 -45.03 42.42
N ASN A 432 62.05 -45.26 42.68
CA ASN A 432 62.78 -46.48 42.31
C ASN A 432 62.64 -46.90 40.82
N GLY A 433 62.44 -45.94 39.90
CA GLY A 433 62.30 -46.19 38.46
C GLY A 433 60.93 -46.69 37.99
N VAL A 434 59.92 -46.75 38.86
CA VAL A 434 58.54 -47.12 38.50
C VAL A 434 57.70 -45.87 38.24
N GLU A 435 56.96 -45.85 37.14
CA GLU A 435 56.00 -44.79 36.84
C GLU A 435 54.66 -45.08 37.55
N TYR A 436 54.35 -44.27 38.58
CA TYR A 436 53.11 -44.37 39.35
C TYR A 436 51.95 -43.59 38.74
N ALA A 437 52.21 -42.78 37.72
CA ALA A 437 51.21 -42.03 36.98
C ALA A 437 50.26 -42.99 36.23
N ILE A 438 48.98 -42.63 36.18
CA ILE A 438 47.96 -43.33 35.39
C ILE A 438 47.33 -42.28 34.50
N GLN A 439 47.43 -42.48 33.18
CA GLN A 439 46.71 -41.70 32.19
C GLN A 439 45.58 -42.57 31.64
N ILE A 440 44.37 -42.03 31.61
CA ILE A 440 43.22 -42.62 30.93
C ILE A 440 43.11 -41.89 29.60
N ASP A 441 43.23 -42.62 28.48
CA ASP A 441 42.87 -42.07 27.17
C ASP A 441 41.46 -42.51 26.80
N ALA A 442 40.52 -41.56 26.79
CA ALA A 442 39.13 -41.78 26.39
C ALA A 442 38.99 -42.36 24.98
N HIS A 443 39.95 -42.13 24.07
CA HIS A 443 39.92 -42.63 22.69
C HIS A 443 40.51 -44.04 22.55
N SER A 444 41.18 -44.57 23.58
CA SER A 444 41.67 -45.96 23.64
C SER A 444 40.57 -46.99 23.96
N GLY A 445 39.31 -46.55 23.99
CA GLY A 445 38.16 -47.26 24.55
C GLY A 445 38.00 -48.71 24.11
N GLY A 446 38.16 -49.64 25.05
CA GLY A 446 37.85 -51.05 24.83
C GLY A 446 38.30 -51.96 25.98
N ALA A 447 37.67 -53.14 26.08
CA ALA A 447 37.98 -54.13 27.11
C ALA A 447 39.46 -54.54 27.14
N LYS A 448 40.17 -54.46 26.01
CA LYS A 448 41.62 -54.74 25.90
C LYS A 448 42.48 -53.68 26.61
N ALA A 449 42.12 -52.40 26.53
CA ALA A 449 42.79 -51.32 27.25
C ALA A 449 42.51 -51.41 28.76
N ALA A 450 41.25 -51.65 29.15
CA ALA A 450 40.87 -51.87 30.55
C ALA A 450 41.58 -53.08 31.18
N ALA A 451 41.74 -54.19 30.43
CA ALA A 451 42.50 -55.35 30.85
C ALA A 451 44.01 -55.06 31.00
N ALA A 452 44.59 -54.26 30.09
CA ALA A 452 45.99 -53.83 30.19
C ALA A 452 46.23 -52.94 31.42
N LEU A 453 45.37 -51.95 31.67
CA LEU A 453 45.43 -51.09 32.86
C LEU A 453 45.28 -51.91 34.15
N THR A 454 44.31 -52.83 34.19
CA THR A 454 44.12 -53.75 35.33
C THR A 454 45.34 -54.64 35.56
N GLN A 455 45.99 -55.11 34.48
CA GLN A 455 47.22 -55.89 34.57
C GLN A 455 48.40 -55.04 35.07
N HIS A 456 48.55 -53.79 34.61
CA HIS A 456 49.59 -52.87 35.07
C HIS A 456 49.43 -52.52 36.56
N LEU A 457 48.20 -52.21 36.99
CA LEU A 457 47.83 -52.02 38.39
C LEU A 457 48.23 -53.24 39.25
N LYS A 458 47.85 -54.45 38.82
CA LYS A 458 48.04 -55.68 39.62
C LYS A 458 49.46 -56.24 39.60
N LYS A 459 50.22 -56.07 38.50
CA LYS A 459 51.60 -56.59 38.36
C LYS A 459 52.70 -55.59 38.69
N THR A 460 52.49 -54.30 38.40
CA THR A 460 53.53 -53.28 38.56
C THR A 460 53.25 -52.43 39.79
N ILE A 461 52.13 -51.70 39.80
CA ILE A 461 51.86 -50.64 40.80
C ILE A 461 51.59 -51.21 42.19
N VAL A 462 50.74 -52.23 42.34
CA VAL A 462 50.45 -52.81 43.67
C VAL A 462 51.69 -53.47 44.29
N PRO A 463 52.48 -54.30 43.58
CA PRO A 463 53.71 -54.84 44.14
C PRO A 463 54.79 -53.79 44.44
N SER A 464 54.93 -52.74 43.62
CA SER A 464 55.89 -51.65 43.90
C SER A 464 55.46 -50.80 45.10
N LEU A 465 54.17 -50.50 45.26
CA LEU A 465 53.63 -49.85 46.47
C LEU A 465 53.83 -50.72 47.72
N GLN A 466 53.64 -52.04 47.63
CA GLN A 466 53.93 -52.95 48.74
C GLN A 466 55.44 -53.01 49.06
N ALA A 467 56.31 -52.97 48.04
CA ALA A 467 57.76 -52.90 48.23
C ALA A 467 58.19 -51.56 48.86
N PHE A 468 57.62 -50.44 48.43
CA PHE A 468 57.85 -49.11 49.01
C PHE A 468 57.32 -49.02 50.46
N GLN A 469 56.15 -49.61 50.74
CA GLN A 469 55.61 -49.73 52.10
C GLN A 469 56.56 -50.54 52.99
N ARG A 470 57.03 -51.71 52.54
CA ARG A 470 58.05 -52.50 53.24
C ARG A 470 59.33 -51.70 53.44
N GLN A 471 59.88 -51.07 52.40
CA GLN A 471 61.08 -50.23 52.49
C GLN A 471 60.94 -49.09 53.53
N ARG A 472 59.76 -48.44 53.61
CA ARG A 472 59.44 -47.41 54.61
C ARG A 472 59.28 -48.02 56.02
N THR A 473 58.60 -49.15 56.16
CA THR A 473 58.46 -49.87 57.45
C THR A 473 59.80 -50.39 57.96
N ASP A 474 60.62 -51.03 57.12
CA ASP A 474 61.96 -51.51 57.47
C ASP A 474 62.91 -50.35 57.79
N ARG A 475 62.72 -49.17 57.17
CA ARG A 475 63.45 -47.95 57.55
C ARG A 475 62.98 -47.41 58.90
N LEU A 476 61.68 -47.47 59.20
CA LEU A 476 61.13 -47.09 60.50
C LEU A 476 61.62 -48.03 61.61
N ILE A 477 61.59 -49.34 61.38
CA ILE A 477 62.13 -50.37 62.29
C ILE A 477 63.61 -50.11 62.54
N ARG A 478 64.44 -49.95 61.51
CA ARG A 478 65.89 -49.63 61.67
C ARG A 478 66.18 -48.27 62.33
N ILE A 479 65.20 -47.35 62.41
CA ILE A 479 65.30 -46.11 63.20
C ILE A 479 64.87 -46.37 64.65
N LEU A 480 63.83 -47.17 64.88
CA LEU A 480 63.38 -47.60 66.21
C LEU A 480 64.44 -48.47 66.90
N ASP A 481 65.07 -49.41 66.20
CA ASP A 481 66.15 -50.26 66.72
C ASP A 481 67.35 -49.40 67.16
N LYS A 482 67.77 -48.44 66.31
CA LYS A 482 68.81 -47.46 66.66
C LYS A 482 68.40 -46.55 67.82
N GLY A 483 67.12 -46.22 67.95
CA GLY A 483 66.57 -45.54 69.12
C GLY A 483 66.62 -46.40 70.39
N GLY A 484 66.38 -47.71 70.25
CA GLY A 484 66.54 -48.72 71.30
C GLY A 484 67.99 -48.85 71.75
N GLU A 485 68.93 -49.03 70.82
CA GLU A 485 70.37 -49.01 71.08
C GLU A 485 70.80 -47.73 71.78
N ALA A 486 70.38 -46.56 71.29
CA ALA A 486 70.70 -45.27 71.91
C ALA A 486 70.13 -45.19 73.34
N LYS A 487 68.90 -45.65 73.57
CA LYS A 487 68.28 -45.69 74.90
C LYS A 487 69.00 -46.63 75.86
N VAL A 488 69.46 -47.79 75.39
CA VAL A 488 70.29 -48.72 76.19
C VAL A 488 71.64 -48.09 76.52
N ARG A 489 72.34 -47.50 75.54
CA ARG A 489 73.63 -46.80 75.76
C ARG A 489 73.48 -45.65 76.75
N ILE A 490 72.41 -44.86 76.67
CA ILE A 490 72.09 -43.80 77.63
C ILE A 490 71.87 -44.40 79.02
N SER A 491 71.02 -45.42 79.16
CA SER A 491 70.74 -46.06 80.46
C SER A 491 72.00 -46.65 81.11
N GLN A 492 72.90 -47.22 80.32
CA GLN A 492 74.16 -47.78 80.80
C GLN A 492 75.18 -46.69 81.16
N ALA A 493 75.24 -45.59 80.40
CA ALA A 493 76.02 -44.41 80.77
C ALA A 493 75.49 -43.76 82.07
N THR A 494 74.18 -43.68 82.28
CA THR A 494 73.57 -43.20 83.54
C THR A 494 73.90 -44.13 84.72
N SER A 495 73.88 -45.45 84.53
CA SER A 495 74.31 -46.40 85.57
C SER A 495 75.77 -46.20 85.97
N ASN A 496 76.67 -46.04 84.98
CA ASN A 496 78.09 -45.82 85.23
C ASN A 496 78.35 -44.45 85.88
N MET A 497 77.60 -43.40 85.48
CA MET A 497 77.63 -42.08 86.12
C MET A 497 77.25 -42.17 87.60
N ASN A 498 76.15 -42.86 87.92
CA ASN A 498 75.70 -43.03 89.31
C ASN A 498 76.73 -43.78 90.16
N GLN A 499 77.34 -44.86 89.63
CA GLN A 499 78.42 -45.57 90.31
C GLN A 499 79.65 -44.69 90.55
N ALA A 500 80.02 -43.84 89.59
CA ALA A 500 81.11 -42.88 89.74
C ALA A 500 80.79 -41.79 90.79
N VAL A 501 79.54 -41.32 90.87
CA VAL A 501 79.09 -40.33 91.88
C VAL A 501 79.10 -40.93 93.29
N GLU A 502 78.66 -42.18 93.46
CA GLU A 502 78.70 -42.85 94.77
C GLU A 502 80.15 -43.19 95.20
N ALA A 503 81.02 -43.53 94.25
CA ALA A 503 82.45 -43.69 94.51
C ALA A 503 83.14 -42.37 94.90
N ALA A 504 82.81 -41.27 94.20
CA ALA A 504 83.29 -39.93 94.55
C ALA A 504 82.85 -39.53 95.97
N ARG A 505 81.60 -39.80 96.37
CA ARG A 505 81.13 -39.58 97.75
C ARG A 505 81.91 -40.36 98.81
N GLN A 506 82.36 -41.57 98.52
CA GLN A 506 83.19 -42.35 99.45
C GLN A 506 84.59 -41.74 99.60
N ILE A 507 85.16 -41.22 98.50
CA ILE A 507 86.44 -40.50 98.52
C ILE A 507 86.30 -39.19 99.31
N ASP A 508 85.26 -38.40 99.05
CA ASP A 508 84.92 -37.14 99.75
C ASP A 508 84.77 -37.36 101.27
N LEU A 509 84.20 -38.51 101.68
CA LEU A 509 84.07 -38.90 103.09
C LEU A 509 85.39 -39.42 103.72
N GLN A 510 86.33 -39.94 102.93
CA GLN A 510 87.67 -40.29 103.38
C GLN A 510 88.58 -39.06 103.48
N GLU A 511 88.50 -38.15 102.51
CA GLU A 511 89.23 -36.88 102.49
C GLU A 511 88.91 -36.05 103.74
N ARG A 512 87.63 -35.87 104.09
CA ARG A 512 87.22 -35.18 105.33
C ARG A 512 87.72 -35.84 106.62
N LYS A 513 87.98 -37.15 106.63
CA LYS A 513 88.58 -37.86 107.78
C LYS A 513 90.09 -37.62 107.86
N LEU A 514 90.76 -37.59 106.71
CA LEU A 514 92.18 -37.24 106.62
C LEU A 514 92.40 -35.76 107.01
N ASP A 515 91.55 -34.85 106.54
CA ASP A 515 91.62 -33.42 106.85
C ASP A 515 91.46 -33.15 108.36
N GLU A 516 90.51 -33.82 109.03
CA GLU A 516 90.35 -33.70 110.49
C GLU A 516 91.52 -34.33 111.27
N SER A 517 92.10 -35.43 110.76
CA SER A 517 93.33 -36.01 111.32
C SER A 517 94.52 -35.05 111.19
N ILE A 518 94.69 -34.45 110.02
CA ILE A 518 95.72 -33.43 109.74
C ILE A 518 95.48 -32.17 110.57
N ARG A 519 94.22 -31.79 110.84
CA ARG A 519 93.87 -30.65 111.70
C ARG A 519 94.26 -30.91 113.16
N LEU A 520 94.01 -32.11 113.68
CA LEU A 520 94.43 -32.52 115.02
C LEU A 520 95.96 -32.61 115.13
N GLU A 521 96.63 -33.19 114.14
CA GLU A 521 98.09 -33.33 114.11
C GLU A 521 98.80 -31.98 113.96
N ARG A 522 98.28 -31.07 113.12
CA ARG A 522 98.73 -29.66 113.08
C ARG A 522 98.45 -28.92 114.37
N GLY A 523 97.34 -29.19 115.06
CA GLY A 523 97.05 -28.62 116.37
C GLY A 523 98.08 -29.04 117.42
N ALA A 524 98.43 -30.33 117.46
CA ALA A 524 99.49 -30.85 118.33
C ALA A 524 100.89 -30.31 117.95
N MET A 525 101.19 -30.21 116.65
CA MET A 525 102.46 -29.66 116.17
C MET A 525 102.58 -28.17 116.45
N ASN A 526 101.52 -27.38 116.29
CA ASN A 526 101.50 -25.97 116.69
C ASN A 526 101.65 -25.83 118.21
N ALA A 527 100.97 -26.63 119.03
CA ALA A 527 101.17 -26.59 120.49
C ALA A 527 102.62 -26.93 120.90
N ALA A 528 103.28 -27.87 120.19
CA ALA A 528 104.70 -28.15 120.39
C ALA A 528 105.62 -27.02 119.89
N ILE A 529 105.26 -26.33 118.79
CA ILE A 529 105.94 -25.12 118.31
C ILE A 529 105.74 -23.97 119.29
N ASP A 530 104.57 -23.80 119.90
CA ASP A 530 104.28 -22.77 120.89
C ASP A 530 104.98 -23.06 122.23
N GLN A 531 105.14 -24.33 122.61
CA GLN A 531 106.00 -24.71 123.73
C GLN A 531 107.48 -24.42 123.42
N LYS A 532 107.95 -24.72 122.21
CA LYS A 532 109.34 -24.45 121.81
C LYS A 532 109.62 -22.98 121.51
N SER A 533 108.63 -22.20 121.07
CA SER A 533 108.74 -20.74 120.97
C SER A 533 108.66 -20.09 122.34
N GLY A 534 107.90 -20.68 123.29
CA GLY A 534 107.96 -20.34 124.72
C GLY A 534 109.35 -20.57 125.32
N GLU A 535 109.96 -21.75 125.10
CA GLU A 535 111.35 -22.03 125.50
C GLU A 535 112.35 -21.09 124.80
N ILE A 536 112.14 -20.74 123.53
CA ILE A 536 112.97 -19.76 122.81
C ILE A 536 112.78 -18.36 123.40
N VAL A 537 111.57 -17.92 123.73
CA VAL A 537 111.30 -16.61 124.36
C VAL A 537 111.88 -16.56 125.78
N GLU A 538 111.84 -17.66 126.54
CA GLU A 538 112.47 -17.74 127.86
C GLU A 538 114.01 -17.71 127.74
N LEU A 539 114.59 -18.42 126.77
CA LEU A 539 116.01 -18.34 126.42
C LEU A 539 116.42 -16.99 125.82
N GLU A 540 115.53 -16.31 125.09
CA GLU A 540 115.73 -14.96 124.56
C GLU A 540 115.67 -13.92 125.68
N LEU A 541 114.80 -14.09 126.67
CA LEU A 541 114.69 -13.21 127.84
C LEU A 541 115.85 -13.44 128.82
N GLU A 542 116.35 -14.67 128.94
CA GLU A 542 117.62 -14.97 129.63
C GLU A 542 118.83 -14.44 128.83
N LEU A 543 118.84 -14.55 127.50
CA LEU A 543 119.83 -13.91 126.63
C LEU A 543 119.75 -12.38 126.67
N GLU A 544 118.58 -11.78 126.85
CA GLU A 544 118.39 -10.33 126.93
C GLU A 544 118.80 -9.81 128.30
N ARG A 545 118.53 -10.58 129.37
CA ARG A 545 119.10 -10.39 130.70
C ARG A 545 120.64 -10.50 130.70
N LEU A 546 121.20 -11.46 129.96
CA LEU A 546 122.66 -11.62 129.80
C LEU A 546 123.27 -10.53 128.89
N LYS A 547 122.61 -10.13 127.81
CA LYS A 547 123.01 -8.98 126.96
C LYS A 547 123.02 -7.68 127.77
N ALA A 548 122.00 -7.46 128.60
CA ALA A 548 121.89 -6.32 129.51
C ALA A 548 122.97 -6.30 130.60
N GLN A 549 123.67 -7.43 130.84
CA GLN A 549 124.74 -7.50 131.83
C GLN A 549 126.16 -7.58 131.21
N ASP A 550 126.31 -7.98 129.94
CA ASP A 550 127.65 -8.15 129.33
C ASP A 550 127.98 -7.34 128.08
N ALA A 551 127.06 -6.49 127.60
CA ALA A 551 127.35 -5.32 126.77
C ALA A 551 127.32 -4.03 127.64
N ALA A 552 128.41 -3.60 128.30
CA ALA A 552 129.78 -4.07 128.15
C ALA A 552 130.57 -4.12 129.48
N SER A 553 130.98 -5.32 129.91
CA SER A 553 132.11 -5.45 130.87
C SER A 553 132.89 -6.76 130.82
N GLY A 554 132.41 -7.79 130.10
CA GLY A 554 133.01 -9.13 129.95
C GLY A 554 133.81 -9.30 128.66
N MET A 555 133.31 -8.89 127.49
CA MET A 555 134.21 -8.56 126.36
C MET A 555 134.87 -7.18 126.52
N GLY A 556 134.51 -6.50 127.61
CA GLY A 556 135.43 -5.58 128.27
C GLY A 556 136.71 -6.28 128.75
N LYS A 557 136.68 -7.50 129.33
CA LYS A 557 137.83 -8.12 130.03
C LYS A 557 139.09 -8.28 129.17
N ALA A 558 138.97 -8.66 127.90
CA ALA A 558 140.13 -8.83 127.01
C ALA A 558 140.81 -7.49 126.61
N ASP A 559 140.08 -6.37 126.69
CA ASP A 559 140.55 -5.03 126.33
C ASP A 559 140.80 -4.15 127.60
N LYS A 560 140.16 -4.50 128.73
CA LYS A 560 140.49 -4.12 130.11
C LYS A 560 141.85 -4.63 130.51
N LEU A 561 142.18 -5.91 130.28
CA LEU A 561 143.54 -6.46 130.50
C LEU A 561 144.63 -5.81 129.61
N LEU A 562 144.25 -4.87 128.74
CA LEU A 562 145.14 -4.02 127.95
C LEU A 562 145.02 -2.52 128.30
N ARG A 563 143.86 -2.03 128.79
CA ARG A 563 143.68 -0.66 129.31
C ARG A 563 144.06 -0.53 130.78
N ASP A 564 143.59 -1.43 131.63
CA ASP A 564 143.89 -1.46 133.07
C ASP A 564 145.38 -1.73 133.28
N THR A 565 145.99 -2.63 132.49
CA THR A 565 147.46 -2.80 132.50
C THR A 565 148.21 -1.59 131.94
N LYS A 566 147.63 -0.81 131.02
CA LYS A 566 148.20 0.48 130.61
C LYS A 566 148.02 1.56 131.66
N ILE A 567 146.93 1.55 132.43
CA ILE A 567 146.67 2.49 133.52
C ILE A 567 147.57 2.14 134.70
N GLU A 568 147.68 0.89 135.14
CA GLU A 568 148.67 0.46 136.14
C GLU A 568 150.11 0.69 135.64
N HIS A 569 150.41 0.46 134.36
CA HIS A 569 151.72 0.79 133.80
C HIS A 569 151.99 2.30 133.80
N ASP A 570 151.02 3.14 133.43
CA ASP A 570 151.19 4.59 133.39
C ASP A 570 151.07 5.23 134.79
N GLU A 571 150.39 4.61 135.75
CA GLU A 571 150.39 4.98 137.17
C GLU A 571 151.66 4.53 137.86
N MET A 572 152.18 3.32 137.63
CA MET A 572 153.51 2.91 138.07
C MET A 572 154.60 3.72 137.38
N THR A 573 154.43 4.08 136.10
CA THR A 573 155.35 4.97 135.38
C THR A 573 155.21 6.42 135.86
N ASN A 574 154.04 6.86 136.32
CA ASN A 574 153.85 8.18 136.92
C ASN A 574 154.29 8.22 138.39
N GLN A 575 154.18 7.14 139.15
CA GLN A 575 154.78 6.99 140.47
C GLN A 575 156.30 6.90 140.34
N TYR A 576 156.84 6.10 139.41
CA TYR A 576 158.26 6.10 139.09
C TYR A 576 158.72 7.44 138.50
N LYS A 577 157.94 8.15 137.68
CA LYS A 577 158.27 9.53 137.27
C LYS A 577 158.14 10.51 138.43
N GLN A 578 157.24 10.33 139.40
CA GLN A 578 157.16 11.18 140.59
C GLN A 578 158.24 10.83 141.62
N GLU A 579 158.73 9.60 141.69
CA GLU A 579 159.91 9.17 142.46
C GLU A 579 161.18 9.64 141.76
N ILE A 580 161.29 9.45 140.45
CA ILE A 580 162.42 9.89 139.62
C ILE A 580 162.42 11.40 139.52
N GLU A 581 161.29 12.11 139.42
CA GLU A 581 161.18 13.58 139.55
C GLU A 581 161.23 14.07 140.99
N SER A 582 160.89 13.28 142.00
CA SER A 582 161.17 13.67 143.39
C SER A 582 162.67 13.65 143.59
N ARG A 583 163.34 12.58 143.15
CA ARG A 583 164.80 12.44 143.12
C ARG A 583 165.47 13.34 142.09
N LEU A 584 164.84 13.70 140.96
CA LEU A 584 165.35 14.66 139.97
C LEU A 584 165.00 16.08 140.33
N ARG A 585 163.99 16.37 141.15
CA ARG A 585 163.81 17.66 141.81
C ARG A 585 164.68 17.76 143.05
N PHE A 586 165.08 16.65 143.67
CA PHE A 586 166.12 16.64 144.71
C PHE A 586 167.51 16.87 144.08
N ILE A 587 167.82 16.18 142.97
CA ILE A 587 169.05 16.36 142.19
C ILE A 587 169.02 17.69 141.40
N GLN A 588 167.88 18.15 140.87
CA GLN A 588 167.75 19.51 140.30
C GLN A 588 167.69 20.57 141.37
N HIS A 589 167.27 20.32 142.60
CA HIS A 589 167.43 21.29 143.69
C HIS A 589 168.91 21.39 144.05
N ALA A 590 169.63 20.27 144.12
CA ALA A 590 171.10 20.27 144.23
C ALA A 590 171.78 20.99 143.04
N ILE A 591 171.40 20.71 141.80
CA ILE A 591 171.96 21.36 140.60
C ILE A 591 171.51 22.82 140.47
N ALA A 592 170.29 23.19 140.85
CA ALA A 592 169.81 24.57 140.85
C ALA A 592 170.45 25.39 141.97
N LEU A 593 170.76 24.78 143.13
CA LEU A 593 171.66 25.38 144.10
C LEU A 593 173.06 25.60 143.48
N CYS A 594 173.54 24.70 142.61
CA CYS A 594 174.77 24.92 141.82
C CYS A 594 174.64 25.89 140.62
N VAL A 595 173.43 26.26 140.15
CA VAL A 595 173.21 27.07 138.94
C VAL A 595 172.64 28.47 139.25
N ALA A 596 171.84 28.65 140.30
CA ALA A 596 171.53 29.96 140.87
C ALA A 596 172.82 30.65 141.36
N PHE A 597 173.78 29.85 141.85
CA PHE A 597 175.17 30.24 142.12
C PHE A 597 175.96 30.70 140.88
N LYS A 598 175.40 30.58 139.66
CA LYS A 598 176.05 30.93 138.38
C LYS A 598 175.32 32.04 137.60
N GLU A 599 174.00 31.97 137.44
CA GLU A 599 173.27 32.85 136.50
C GLU A 599 173.09 34.30 137.01
N HIS A 600 173.18 34.52 138.33
CA HIS A 600 173.22 35.86 138.94
C HIS A 600 174.34 36.76 138.37
N MET A 601 175.29 36.21 137.61
CA MET A 601 176.38 36.93 136.94
C MET A 601 176.05 37.50 135.54
N ALA A 602 174.82 37.36 134.99
CA ALA A 602 174.58 37.56 133.54
C ALA A 602 173.57 38.65 133.07
N LYS A 603 172.29 38.62 133.46
CA LYS A 603 171.20 39.13 132.58
C LYS A 603 171.26 40.62 132.12
N GLN A 604 171.69 41.57 132.95
CA GLN A 604 171.37 43.01 132.78
C GLN A 604 172.12 43.76 131.64
N MET A 605 172.14 43.19 130.43
CA MET A 605 173.00 43.60 129.31
C MET A 605 172.26 44.07 128.04
N ALA A 606 170.95 43.82 127.86
CA ALA A 606 170.39 43.70 126.49
C ALA A 606 168.98 44.29 126.19
N ASP A 607 168.24 44.86 127.15
CA ASP A 607 166.86 45.35 126.92
C ASP A 607 166.83 46.74 126.20
N THR A 608 167.52 46.89 125.06
CA THR A 608 167.94 48.21 124.52
C THR A 608 167.37 48.67 123.18
N GLU A 609 166.60 47.87 122.42
CA GLU A 609 166.33 48.16 120.99
C GLU A 609 164.86 48.25 120.50
N GLU A 610 164.34 47.24 119.78
CA GLU A 610 163.68 47.54 118.49
C GLU A 610 162.16 47.85 118.48
N TYR A 611 161.64 48.74 119.33
CA TYR A 611 160.27 49.29 119.18
C TYR A 611 160.10 50.23 117.93
N VAL A 612 161.16 50.40 117.14
CA VAL A 612 161.27 51.37 116.03
C VAL A 612 160.28 51.11 114.86
N LYS A 613 159.90 49.86 114.59
CA LYS A 613 159.38 49.44 113.26
C LYS A 613 157.86 49.60 113.04
N SER A 614 157.46 50.84 112.78
CA SER A 614 156.64 51.28 111.61
C SER A 614 155.36 50.49 111.19
N GLN A 615 154.13 51.01 111.35
CA GLN A 615 153.45 52.10 110.57
C GLN A 615 152.62 51.72 109.32
N ARG A 616 152.64 50.48 108.80
CA ARG A 616 152.41 50.27 107.35
C ARG A 616 151.08 49.63 106.89
N ASP A 617 150.49 50.22 105.84
CA ASP A 617 149.57 49.74 104.77
C ASP A 617 148.45 48.71 105.13
N LEU A 618 147.16 48.85 104.75
CA LEU A 618 146.43 49.86 103.94
C LEU A 618 144.89 49.81 104.24
N LEU A 619 144.01 50.36 103.39
CA LEU A 619 142.57 50.65 103.68
C LEU A 619 141.59 50.38 102.50
N ASN A 620 140.34 49.97 102.80
CA ASN A 620 139.08 50.48 102.19
C ASN A 620 137.82 50.10 103.01
#